data_AF-A0A1I5X6G0-F1
#
_entry.id   AF-A0A1I5X6G0-F1
#
_cell.length_a   1.000
_cell.length_b   1.000
_cell.length_c   1.000
_cell.angle_alpha   90.00
_cell.angle_beta   90.00
_cell.angle_gamma   90.00
#
_symmetry.space_group_name_H-M   'P 1'
#
loop_
_entity.id
_entity.type
_entity.pdbx_description
1 polymer ?
#
loop_
_entity_poly.entity_id
_entity_poly.type
_entity_poly.pdbx_seq_one_letter_code
_entity_poly.pdbx_strand_id
1 'polypeptide(L)' 'GKFANPPQRDLETWFIRGGSAGAAMYEFLQPGLYAYVNHNLIEAVNLGATAHVKVEGQWNNDLMEQVEAPQPIPAL' A
#
# COMPACT_ATOMS: atom_id res chain seq x y z
N GLY A 1 3.35 -4.58 -26.66
CA GLY A 1 2.90 -4.44 -25.26
C GLY A 1 4.11 -4.33 -24.35
N LYS A 2 4.02 -3.59 -23.24
CA LYS A 2 5.18 -3.23 -22.38
C LYS A 2 5.70 -4.39 -21.51
N PHE A 3 5.06 -5.56 -21.53
CA PHE A 3 5.39 -6.71 -20.67
C PHE A 3 6.74 -7.37 -20.97
N ALA A 4 7.34 -7.10 -22.13
CA ALA A 4 8.70 -7.59 -22.46
C ALA A 4 9.82 -6.67 -21.92
N ASN A 5 9.47 -5.49 -21.41
CA ASN A 5 10.45 -4.60 -20.80
C ASN A 5 10.76 -5.05 -19.38
N PRO A 6 12.01 -4.84 -18.89
CA PRO A 6 12.34 -5.12 -17.50
C PRO A 6 11.39 -4.38 -16.54
N PRO A 7 10.89 -5.06 -15.49
CA PRO A 7 10.05 -4.42 -14.48
C PRO A 7 10.87 -3.45 -13.61
N GLN A 8 10.19 -2.46 -13.06
CA GLN A 8 10.72 -1.65 -11.96
C GLN A 8 10.41 -2.36 -10.63
N ARG A 9 11.15 -1.99 -9.58
CA ARG A 9 11.04 -2.56 -8.24
C ARG A 9 11.00 -1.44 -7.21
N ASP A 10 10.49 -1.74 -6.02
CA ASP A 10 10.44 -0.81 -4.87
C ASP A 10 9.62 0.47 -5.11
N LEU A 11 8.58 0.37 -5.95
CA LEU A 11 7.68 1.49 -6.24
C LEU A 11 6.64 1.67 -5.12
N GLU A 12 6.57 2.88 -4.55
CA GLU A 12 5.47 3.28 -3.63
C GLU A 12 4.13 3.46 -4.36
N THR A 13 4.18 3.92 -5.62
CA THR A 13 3.03 4.19 -6.48
C THR A 13 3.49 4.04 -7.94
N TRP A 14 2.59 3.58 -8.81
CA TRP A 14 2.85 3.49 -10.25
C TRP A 14 1.72 4.12 -11.06
N PHE A 15 2.02 4.38 -12.34
CA PHE A 15 1.10 5.10 -13.23
C PHE A 15 0.61 4.23 -14.38
N ILE A 16 -0.70 4.06 -14.45
CA ILE A 16 -1.39 3.45 -15.60
C ILE A 16 -1.95 4.58 -16.47
N ARG A 17 -1.48 4.68 -17.71
CA ARG A 17 -2.02 5.65 -18.68
C ARG A 17 -3.43 5.24 -19.11
N GLY A 18 -4.31 6.22 -19.37
CA GLY A 18 -5.63 5.94 -19.95
C GLY A 18 -5.53 5.14 -21.25
N GLY A 19 -6.40 4.14 -21.42
CA GLY A 19 -6.36 3.22 -22.56
C GLY A 19 -5.25 2.16 -22.52
N SER A 20 -4.64 1.93 -21.35
CA SER A 20 -3.60 0.91 -21.16
C SER A 20 -3.86 0.05 -19.92
N ALA A 21 -3.11 -1.04 -19.79
CA ALA A 21 -3.08 -1.89 -18.60
C ALA A 21 -1.63 -2.03 -18.10
N GLY A 22 -1.48 -2.25 -16.80
CA GLY A 22 -0.21 -2.59 -16.16
C GLY A 22 -0.40 -3.70 -15.14
N ALA A 23 0.71 -4.25 -14.66
CA ALA A 23 0.72 -5.31 -13.67
C ALA A 23 1.78 -5.01 -12.62
N ALA A 24 1.48 -5.34 -11.36
CA ALA A 24 2.39 -5.26 -10.24
C ALA A 24 2.38 -6.60 -9.50
N MET A 25 3.51 -6.97 -8.91
CA MET A 25 3.64 -8.13 -8.03
C MET A 25 4.12 -7.63 -6.67
N TYR A 26 3.53 -8.16 -5.61
CA TYR A 26 3.91 -7.83 -4.24
C TYR A 26 3.77 -9.09 -3.38
N GLU A 27 4.81 -9.38 -2.61
CA GLU A 27 4.79 -10.39 -1.56
C GLU A 27 4.41 -9.70 -0.25
N PHE A 28 3.30 -10.13 0.36
CA PHE A 28 2.85 -9.54 1.62
C PHE A 28 3.74 -10.00 2.77
N LEU A 29 4.25 -9.05 3.54
CA LEU A 29 5.14 -9.31 4.67
C LEU A 29 4.48 -9.08 6.04
N GLN A 30 3.26 -8.52 6.08
CA GLN A 30 2.49 -8.27 7.29
C GLN A 30 1.01 -8.68 7.11
N PRO A 31 0.34 -9.19 8.15
CA PRO A 31 -1.10 -9.40 8.13
C PRO A 31 -1.85 -8.07 8.27
N GLY A 32 -3.13 -8.05 7.90
CA GLY A 32 -3.99 -6.88 8.08
C GLY A 32 -4.89 -6.58 6.88
N LEU A 33 -5.53 -5.42 6.92
CA LEU A 33 -6.38 -4.90 5.84
C LEU A 33 -5.64 -3.79 5.10
N TYR A 34 -5.31 -4.03 3.84
CA TYR A 34 -4.59 -3.07 2.99
C TYR A 34 -5.56 -2.36 2.06
N ALA A 35 -5.35 -1.05 1.86
CA ALA A 35 -6.04 -0.28 0.84
C ALA A 35 -5.21 -0.30 -0.46
N TYR A 36 -5.86 -0.70 -1.56
CA TYR A 36 -5.33 -0.57 -2.91
C TYR A 36 -6.09 0.56 -3.62
N VAL A 37 -5.39 1.66 -3.94
CA VAL A 37 -6.04 2.93 -4.25
C VAL A 37 -5.45 3.61 -5.49
N ASN A 38 -6.24 4.51 -6.07
CA ASN A 38 -5.66 5.63 -6.81
C ASN A 38 -5.04 6.62 -5.80
N HIS A 39 -3.74 6.92 -5.92
CA HIS A 39 -3.05 7.75 -4.92
C HIS A 39 -3.40 9.25 -4.99
N ASN A 40 -4.33 9.67 -5.87
CA ASN A 40 -5.14 10.87 -5.64
C ASN A 40 -6.21 10.56 -4.60
N LEU A 41 -5.99 10.99 -3.35
CA LEU A 41 -6.85 10.62 -2.22
C LEU A 41 -8.27 11.20 -2.30
N ILE A 42 -8.50 12.29 -3.05
CA ILE A 42 -9.87 12.77 -3.32
C ILE A 42 -10.63 11.72 -4.13
N GLU A 43 -9.99 11.15 -5.15
CA GLU A 43 -10.59 10.11 -5.98
C GLU A 43 -10.76 8.80 -5.22
N ALA A 44 -9.76 8.40 -4.44
CA ALA A 44 -9.81 7.16 -3.67
C ALA A 44 -10.90 7.18 -2.60
N VAL A 45 -10.92 8.22 -1.76
CA VAL A 45 -11.76 8.26 -0.56
C VAL A 45 -13.16 8.79 -0.88
N ASN A 46 -13.26 9.87 -1.65
CA ASN A 46 -14.54 10.54 -1.87
C ASN A 46 -15.24 10.09 -3.15
N LEU A 47 -14.49 9.60 -4.16
CA LEU A 47 -15.05 9.15 -5.44
C LEU A 47 -14.99 7.63 -5.63
N GLY A 48 -14.55 6.88 -4.61
CA GLY A 48 -14.67 5.43 -4.53
C GLY A 48 -13.58 4.61 -5.23
N ALA A 49 -12.46 5.23 -5.64
CA ALA A 49 -11.33 4.52 -6.27
C ALA A 49 -10.45 3.76 -5.25
N THR A 50 -11.07 2.95 -4.39
CA THR A 50 -10.43 2.16 -3.33
C THR A 50 -10.93 0.72 -3.35
N ALA A 51 -10.00 -0.24 -3.25
CA ALA A 51 -10.26 -1.63 -2.96
C ALA A 51 -9.54 -2.06 -1.67
N HIS A 52 -10.00 -3.16 -1.07
CA HIS A 52 -9.35 -3.75 0.11
C HIS A 52 -8.78 -5.14 -0.18
N VAL A 53 -7.61 -5.41 0.39
CA VAL A 53 -7.00 -6.75 0.43
C VAL A 53 -6.85 -7.16 1.88
N LYS A 54 -7.55 -8.23 2.28
CA LYS A 54 -7.40 -8.84 3.61
C LYS A 54 -6.32 -9.91 3.56
N VAL A 55 -5.28 -9.75 4.38
CA VAL A 55 -4.14 -10.65 4.45
C VAL A 55 -4.10 -11.29 5.83
N GLU A 56 -4.07 -12.61 5.84
CA GLU A 56 -3.90 -13.41 7.05
C GLU A 56 -2.41 -13.72 7.28
N GLY A 57 -2.00 -13.91 8.52
CA GLY A 57 -0.60 -14.17 8.87
C GLY A 57 -0.25 -13.74 10.29
N GLN A 58 1.03 -13.84 10.63
CA GLN A 58 1.58 -13.37 11.90
C GLN A 58 2.27 -12.02 11.70
N TRP A 59 2.10 -11.12 12.67
CA TRP A 59 2.74 -9.82 12.65
C TRP A 59 4.26 -9.94 12.91
N ASN A 60 5.06 -9.19 12.17
CA ASN A 60 6.51 -9.15 12.29
C ASN A 60 6.98 -7.82 12.91
N ASN A 61 7.39 -7.83 14.18
CA ASN A 61 7.88 -6.64 14.88
C ASN A 61 9.22 -6.11 14.33
N ASP A 62 10.04 -6.96 13.67
CA ASP A 62 11.29 -6.50 13.05
C ASP A 62 11.04 -5.55 11.88
N LEU A 63 9.88 -5.65 11.23
CA LEU A 63 9.47 -4.76 10.13
C LEU A 63 8.74 -3.51 10.63
N MET A 64 7.86 -3.66 11.62
CA MET A 64 7.12 -2.54 12.20
C MET A 64 6.64 -2.89 13.60
N GLU A 65 6.96 -2.03 14.56
CA GLU A 65 6.49 -2.15 15.94
C GLU A 65 6.06 -0.78 16.47
N GLN A 66 4.92 -0.74 17.17
CA GLN A 66 4.54 0.41 17.98
C GLN A 66 5.26 0.30 19.33
N VAL A 67 6.45 0.89 19.43
CA VAL A 67 7.26 0.86 20.66
C VAL A 67 6.55 1.53 21.83
N GLU A 68 5.83 2.62 21.54
CA GLU A 68 5.10 3.39 22.53
C GLU A 68 3.73 3.81 21.96
N ALA A 69 2.67 3.56 22.72
CA ALA A 69 1.33 3.99 22.34
C ALA A 69 1.18 5.52 22.48
N PRO A 70 0.33 6.16 21.66
CA PRO A 70 -0.01 7.57 21.83
C PRO A 70 -0.46 7.86 23.26
N GLN A 71 0.24 8.79 23.91
CA GLN A 71 -0.04 9.25 25.27
C GLN A 71 0.19 10.76 25.36
N PRO A 72 -0.31 11.43 26.41
CA PRO A 72 -0.02 12.84 26.63
C PRO A 72 1.49 13.10 26.66
N ILE A 73 1.90 14.25 26.12
CA ILE A 73 3.31 14.66 26.18
C ILE A 73 3.69 14.84 27.67
N PRO A 74 4.81 14.24 28.14
CA PRO A 74 5.26 14.40 29.52
C PRO A 74 5.43 15.87 29.92
N ALA A 75 5.07 16.22 31.15
CA ALA A 75 5.35 17.54 31.71
C ALA A 75 6.86 17.71 31.91
N LEU A 76 7.35 18.95 31.71
CA LEU A 76 8.75 19.34 31.94
C LEU A 76 9.15 19.29 33.41
#